data_AF-A0A6S7JF22-F1
#
_entry.id   AF-A0A6S7JF22-F1
#
_cell.length_a   1.000
_cell.length_b   1.000
_cell.length_c   1.000
_cell.angle_alpha   90.00
_cell.angle_beta   90.00
_cell.angle_gamma   90.00
#
_symmetry.space_group_name_H-M   'P 1'
#
loop_
_entity.id
_entity.type
_entity.pdbx_description
1 polymer ?
#
loop_
_entity_poly.entity_id
_entity_poly.type
_entity_poly.pdbx_seq_one_letter_code
_entity_poly.pdbx_strand_id
1 'polypeptide(L)'
;MIFFFVLFFQILFNGIACLGIDQIGVSGFINGASLFKNGGGGHKVVGLMMFACAGLFIINAILEIILLRKVHMIYRTTGASMQKAQAEFAEGAMKNKTVQNAAAAGATAAVQNAY
;
A
#
# COMPACT_ATOMS: atom_id res chain seq x y z
N MET A 1 15.25 -1.71 -2.33
CA MET A 1 15.61 -1.38 -3.73
C MET A 1 14.98 -2.33 -4.73
N ILE A 2 15.18 -3.66 -4.63
CA ILE A 2 14.55 -4.64 -5.55
C ILE A 2 13.02 -4.57 -5.59
N PHE A 3 12.37 -4.38 -4.43
CA PHE A 3 10.91 -4.31 -4.34
C PHE A 3 10.30 -3.18 -5.19
N PHE A 4 10.85 -1.96 -5.06
CA PHE A 4 10.39 -0.81 -5.85
C PHE A 4 10.68 -0.97 -7.34
N PHE A 5 11.81 -1.60 -7.68
CA PHE A 5 12.18 -1.91 -9.06
C PHE A 5 11.18 -2.87 -9.70
N VAL A 6 10.88 -4.00 -9.05
CA VAL A 6 9.90 -4.98 -9.55
C VAL A 6 8.49 -4.36 -9.62
N LEU A 7 8.06 -3.63 -8.59
CA LEU A 7 6.75 -2.97 -8.56
C LEU A 7 6.60 -1.94 -9.70
N PHE A 8 7.66 -1.21 -10.04
CA PHE A 8 7.66 -0.26 -11.15
C PHE A 8 7.44 -0.95 -12.50
N PHE A 9 8.16 -2.05 -12.77
CA PHE A 9 7.93 -2.85 -13.97
C PHE A 9 6.55 -3.50 -13.98
N GLN A 10 6.04 -3.90 -12.82
CA GLN A 10 4.71 -4.47 -12.69
C GLN A 10 3.61 -3.47 -13.08
N ILE A 11 3.72 -2.21 -12.62
CA ILE A 11 2.82 -1.12 -13.03
C ILE A 11 2.89 -0.86 -14.55
N LEU A 12 4.09 -0.86 -15.14
CA LEU A 12 4.25 -0.71 -16.59
C LEU A 12 3.56 -1.84 -17.37
N PHE A 13 3.77 -3.08 -16.93
CA PHE A 13 3.18 -4.25 -17.57
C PHE A 13 1.65 -4.26 -17.43
N ASN A 14 1.15 -3.90 -16.25
CA ASN A 14 -0.27 -3.74 -15.96
C ASN A 14 -0.90 -2.62 -16.81
N GLY A 15 -0.17 -1.52 -17.05
CA GLY A 15 -0.59 -0.45 -17.98
C GLY A 15 -0.71 -0.92 -19.43
N ILE A 16 0.27 -1.70 -19.92
CA ILE A 16 0.22 -2.31 -21.26
C ILE A 16 -0.94 -3.31 -21.37
N ALA A 17 -1.17 -4.12 -20.33
CA ALA A 17 -2.28 -5.06 -20.27
C ALA A 17 -3.65 -4.37 -20.29
N CYS A 18 -3.77 -3.22 -19.60
CA CYS A 18 -4.98 -2.39 -19.60
C CYS A 18 -5.29 -1.78 -20.98
N LEU A 19 -4.26 -1.30 -21.69
CA LEU A 19 -4.42 -0.81 -23.06
C LEU A 19 -4.84 -1.94 -24.00
N GLY A 20 -4.26 -3.13 -23.84
CA GLY A 20 -4.60 -4.32 -24.62
C GLY A 20 -4.36 -4.09 -26.11
N ILE A 21 -3.09 -3.86 -26.45
CA ILE A 21 -2.65 -3.72 -27.85
C ILE A 21 -2.86 -5.06 -28.56
N ASP A 22 -3.34 -4.99 -29.80
CA ASP A 22 -3.60 -6.17 -30.61
C ASP A 22 -2.30 -6.95 -30.87
N GLN A 23 -2.38 -8.29 -30.98
CA GLN A 23 -1.26 -9.24 -31.14
C GLN A 23 -0.36 -9.51 -29.92
N ILE A 24 -0.52 -8.81 -28.78
CA ILE A 24 0.31 -9.04 -27.58
C ILE A 24 -0.34 -10.05 -26.60
N GLY A 25 -1.50 -10.62 -26.96
CA GLY A 25 -2.20 -11.62 -26.14
C GLY A 25 -2.86 -11.06 -24.88
N VAL A 26 -3.03 -9.74 -24.77
CA VAL A 26 -3.62 -9.06 -23.60
C VAL A 26 -5.05 -8.56 -23.88
N SER A 27 -5.90 -8.63 -22.86
CA SER A 27 -7.30 -8.19 -22.92
C SER A 27 -7.45 -6.81 -22.28
N GLY A 28 -7.58 -5.78 -23.12
CA GLY A 28 -7.71 -4.39 -22.67
C GLY A 28 -8.71 -3.60 -23.50
N PHE A 29 -8.76 -2.29 -23.27
CA PHE A 29 -9.75 -1.39 -23.87
C PHE A 29 -9.69 -1.37 -25.41
N ILE A 30 -8.50 -1.40 -26.01
CA ILE A 30 -8.32 -1.32 -27.47
C ILE A 30 -8.85 -2.58 -28.14
N ASN A 31 -8.45 -3.76 -27.65
CA ASN A 31 -8.96 -5.04 -28.16
C ASN A 31 -10.47 -5.16 -27.94
N GLY A 32 -10.99 -4.81 -26.75
CA GLY A 32 -12.43 -4.79 -26.49
C GLY A 32 -13.21 -3.90 -27.48
N ALA A 33 -12.73 -2.69 -27.74
CA ALA A 33 -13.34 -1.77 -28.70
C ALA A 33 -13.26 -2.28 -30.15
N SER A 34 -12.16 -2.94 -30.53
CA SER A 34 -12.00 -3.52 -31.87
C SER A 34 -12.98 -4.67 -32.14
N LEU A 35 -13.25 -5.53 -31.14
CA LEU A 35 -14.25 -6.59 -31.22
C LEU A 35 -15.68 -6.04 -31.33
N PHE A 36 -15.98 -4.92 -30.68
CA PHE A 36 -17.28 -4.26 -30.82
C PHE A 36 -17.48 -3.62 -32.21
N LYS A 37 -16.39 -3.14 -32.84
CA LYS A 37 -16.44 -2.50 -34.16
C LYS A 37 -16.50 -3.49 -35.32
N ASN A 38 -15.78 -4.61 -35.23
CA ASN A 38 -15.60 -5.56 -36.34
C ASN A 38 -16.29 -6.93 -36.13
N GLY A 39 -16.85 -7.20 -34.94
CA GLY A 39 -17.39 -8.51 -34.57
C GLY A 39 -18.89 -8.68 -34.80
N GLY A 40 -19.29 -9.83 -35.37
CA GLY A 40 -20.69 -10.27 -35.43
C GLY A 40 -21.31 -10.63 -34.07
N GLY A 41 -22.56 -11.11 -34.06
CA GLY A 41 -23.41 -11.25 -32.86
C GLY A 41 -22.78 -11.96 -31.62
N GLY A 42 -21.92 -12.96 -31.82
CA GLY A 42 -21.23 -13.68 -30.74
C GLY A 42 -20.05 -12.95 -30.11
N HIS A 43 -19.46 -11.96 -30.79
CA HIS A 43 -18.25 -11.25 -30.35
C HIS A 43 -18.52 -10.15 -29.32
N LYS A 44 -19.78 -9.73 -29.17
CA LYS A 44 -20.18 -8.68 -28.22
C LYS A 44 -19.99 -9.12 -26.77
N VAL A 45 -20.24 -10.39 -26.47
CA VAL A 45 -20.04 -10.96 -25.13
C VAL A 45 -18.55 -11.01 -24.77
N VAL A 46 -17.71 -11.38 -25.74
CA VAL A 46 -16.24 -11.38 -25.56
C VAL A 46 -15.72 -9.96 -25.35
N GLY A 47 -16.22 -8.98 -26.13
CA GLY A 47 -15.91 -7.56 -25.92
C GLY A 47 -16.28 -7.08 -24.52
N LEU A 48 -17.48 -7.42 -24.02
CA LEU A 48 -17.92 -7.06 -22.66
C LEU A 48 -17.01 -7.66 -21.57
N MET A 49 -16.62 -8.92 -21.71
CA MET A 49 -15.67 -9.57 -20.80
C MET A 49 -14.29 -8.90 -20.83
N MET A 50 -13.83 -8.45 -21.99
CA MET A 50 -12.57 -7.69 -22.12
C MET A 50 -12.63 -6.33 -21.42
N PHE A 51 -13.76 -5.62 -21.48
CA PHE A 51 -13.97 -4.38 -20.72
C PHE A 51 -13.98 -4.63 -19.20
N ALA A 52 -14.58 -5.74 -18.75
CA ALA A 52 -14.54 -6.13 -17.33
C ALA A 52 -13.10 -6.43 -16.86
N CYS A 53 -12.32 -7.18 -17.65
CA CYS A 53 -10.90 -7.42 -17.38
C CYS A 53 -10.09 -6.11 -17.36
N ALA A 54 -10.34 -5.19 -18.29
CA ALA A 54 -9.67 -3.88 -18.30
C ALA A 54 -9.98 -3.08 -17.02
N GLY A 55 -11.22 -3.12 -16.53
CA GLY A 55 -11.59 -2.53 -15.24
C GLY A 55 -10.83 -3.12 -14.05
N LEU A 56 -10.66 -4.45 -14.03
CA LEU A 56 -9.85 -5.12 -13.00
C LEU A 56 -8.37 -4.72 -13.06
N PHE A 57 -7.82 -4.49 -14.26
CA PHE A 57 -6.45 -3.98 -14.40
C PHE A 57 -6.30 -2.56 -13.86
N ILE A 58 -7.30 -1.68 -14.04
CA ILE A 58 -7.30 -0.35 -13.40
C ILE A 58 -7.29 -0.48 -11.87
N ILE A 59 -8.12 -1.35 -11.31
CA ILE A 59 -8.16 -1.58 -9.86
C ILE A 59 -6.80 -2.08 -9.35
N ASN A 60 -6.17 -3.01 -10.07
CA ASN A 60 -4.82 -3.47 -9.75
C ASN A 60 -3.80 -2.33 -9.80
N ALA A 61 -3.86 -1.46 -10.82
CA ALA A 61 -2.96 -0.32 -10.95
C ALA A 61 -3.10 0.66 -9.77
N ILE A 62 -4.33 0.92 -9.33
CA ILE A 62 -4.60 1.75 -8.15
C ILE A 62 -4.01 1.10 -6.89
N LEU A 63 -4.18 -0.20 -6.71
CA LEU A 63 -3.65 -0.92 -5.56
C LEU A 63 -2.12 -0.89 -5.51
N GLU A 64 -1.45 -1.06 -6.66
CA GLU A 64 0.00 -0.94 -6.80
C GLU A 64 0.50 0.46 -6.44
N ILE A 65 -0.21 1.52 -6.86
CA ILE A 65 0.11 2.92 -6.50
C ILE A 65 -0.05 3.14 -4.99
N ILE A 66 -1.12 2.63 -4.37
CA ILE A 66 -1.32 2.72 -2.91
C ILE A 66 -0.19 2.01 -2.17
N LEU A 67 0.17 0.81 -2.61
CA LEU A 67 1.27 0.03 -2.05
C LEU A 67 2.59 0.80 -2.16
N LEU A 68 2.87 1.40 -3.32
CA LEU A 68 4.07 2.21 -3.56
C LEU A 68 4.11 3.40 -2.60
N ARG A 69 3.00 4.12 -2.44
CA ARG A 69 2.89 5.24 -1.50
C ARG A 69 3.07 4.81 -0.05
N LYS A 70 2.51 3.65 0.33
CA LYS A 70 2.61 3.10 1.69
C LYS A 70 4.04 2.64 2.00
N VAL A 71 4.70 1.94 1.09
CA VAL A 71 6.08 1.48 1.28
C VAL A 71 7.04 2.66 1.26
N HIS A 72 6.83 3.65 0.38
CA HIS A 72 7.62 4.88 0.37
C HIS A 72 7.39 5.71 1.63
N MET A 73 6.16 5.77 2.14
CA MET A 73 5.87 6.39 3.43
C MET A 73 6.60 5.67 4.54
N ILE A 74 6.48 4.34 4.67
CA ILE A 74 7.19 3.55 5.69
C ILE A 74 8.71 3.78 5.59
N TYR A 75 9.29 3.68 4.40
CA TYR A 75 10.71 3.96 4.19
C TYR A 75 11.12 5.38 4.62
N ARG A 76 10.22 6.36 4.47
CA ARG A 76 10.45 7.76 4.86
C ARG A 76 10.08 8.08 6.32
N THR A 77 9.14 7.36 6.92
CA THR A 77 8.58 7.62 8.26
C THR A 77 9.06 6.67 9.33
N THR A 78 9.84 5.63 9.00
CA THR A 78 10.49 4.77 10.02
C THR A 78 11.48 5.57 10.89
N GLY A 79 11.84 6.80 10.50
CA GLY A 79 12.48 7.77 11.40
C GLY A 79 11.52 8.34 12.48
N ALA A 80 10.27 8.67 12.12
CA ALA A 80 9.27 9.30 12.99
C ALA A 80 8.43 8.31 13.83
N SER A 81 8.31 7.04 13.40
CA SER A 81 7.53 6.05 14.14
C SER A 81 8.20 5.68 15.47
N MET A 82 9.53 5.73 15.56
CA MET A 82 10.24 5.60 16.84
C MET A 82 9.96 6.77 17.76
N GLN A 83 9.98 8.03 17.28
CA GLN A 83 9.62 9.17 18.14
C GLN A 83 8.15 9.18 18.54
N LYS A 84 7.23 8.78 17.64
CA LYS A 84 5.80 8.68 17.98
C LYS A 84 5.51 7.51 18.93
N ALA A 85 6.17 6.36 18.75
CA ALA A 85 6.07 5.24 19.68
C ALA A 85 6.75 5.57 21.03
N GLN A 86 7.86 6.32 21.04
CA GLN A 86 8.46 6.86 22.26
C GLN A 86 7.54 7.88 22.94
N ALA A 87 6.85 8.73 22.19
CA ALA A 87 5.88 9.68 22.73
C ALA A 87 4.66 8.98 23.31
N GLU A 88 4.09 7.98 22.62
CA GLU A 88 2.99 7.16 23.13
C GLU A 88 3.42 6.26 24.30
N PHE A 89 4.65 5.75 24.30
CA PHE A 89 5.23 5.01 25.42
C PHE A 89 5.51 5.92 26.62
N ALA A 90 6.02 7.14 26.41
CA ALA A 90 6.26 8.12 27.47
C ALA A 90 4.93 8.61 28.07
N GLU A 91 3.93 8.90 27.24
CA GLU A 91 2.60 9.27 27.70
C GLU A 91 1.92 8.10 28.45
N GLY A 92 2.06 6.87 27.95
CA GLY A 92 1.58 5.65 28.59
C GLY A 92 2.31 5.34 29.91
N ALA A 93 3.62 5.53 29.98
CA ALA A 93 4.42 5.37 31.19
C ALA A 93 4.07 6.44 32.23
N MET A 94 3.88 7.70 31.80
CA MET A 94 3.48 8.79 32.71
C MET A 94 2.05 8.62 33.23
N LYS A 95 1.12 8.03 32.46
CA LYS A 95 -0.26 7.75 32.91
C LYS A 95 -0.40 6.47 33.73
N ASN A 96 0.61 5.60 33.76
CA ASN A 96 0.53 4.33 34.47
C ASN A 96 0.82 4.52 35.98
N LYS A 97 -0.21 4.31 36.82
CA LYS A 97 -0.10 4.39 38.29
C LYS A 97 0.99 3.48 38.86
N THR A 98 1.33 2.39 38.19
CA THR A 98 2.40 1.47 38.59
C THR A 98 3.77 2.10 38.43
N VAL A 99 4.00 2.82 37.32
CA VAL A 99 5.26 3.55 37.06
C VAL A 99 5.35 4.78 37.97
N GLN A 100 4.24 5.49 38.19
CA GLN A 100 4.17 6.58 39.17
C GLN A 100 4.51 6.10 40.59
N ASN A 101 3.94 4.97 41.04
CA ASN A 101 4.25 4.39 42.34
C ASN A 101 5.69 3.89 42.44
N ALA A 102 6.24 3.29 41.38
CA ALA A 102 7.64 2.86 41.35
C ALA A 102 8.61 4.05 41.35
N ALA A 103 8.29 5.13 40.65
CA ALA A 103 9.07 6.37 40.67
C ALA A 103 8.99 7.08 42.03
N ALA A 104 7.81 7.10 42.68
CA ALA A 104 7.65 7.63 44.03
C ALA A 104 8.40 6.77 45.07
N ALA A 105 8.37 5.44 44.94
CA ALA A 105 9.16 4.55 45.77
C ALA A 105 10.66 4.72 45.54
N GLY A 106 11.09 4.90 44.29
CA GLY A 106 12.49 5.18 43.93
C GLY A 106 12.99 6.53 44.42
N ALA A 107 12.16 7.58 44.36
CA ALA A 107 12.47 8.88 44.95
C ALA A 107 12.57 8.80 46.48
N THR A 108 11.66 8.05 47.12
CA THR A 108 11.69 7.83 48.57
C THR A 108 12.93 7.04 48.99
N ALA A 109 13.31 6.02 48.21
CA ALA A 109 14.53 5.25 48.43
C ALA A 109 15.79 6.10 48.18
N ALA A 110 15.81 6.96 47.17
CA ALA A 110 16.94 7.85 46.91
C ALA A 110 17.10 8.89 48.03
N VAL A 111 15.99 9.41 48.57
CA VAL A 111 16.00 10.31 49.73
C VAL A 111 16.49 9.57 50.98
N GLN A 112 16.05 8.33 51.21
CA GLN A 112 16.53 7.51 52.34
C GLN A 112 17.99 7.09 52.22
N ASN A 113 18.54 6.99 51.01
CA ASN A 113 19.98 6.72 50.78
C ASN A 113 20.84 8.00 50.75
N ALA A 114 20.24 9.18 50.71
CA ALA A 114 20.94 10.48 50.70
C ALA A 114 21.06 11.12 52.09
N TYR A 115 20.47 10.50 53.12
CA TYR A 115 20.62 10.86 54.54
C TYR A 115 21.45 9.80 55.28
#